data_AF-A0A7S0QKX4-F1
#
_entry.id   AF-A0A7S0QKX4-F1
#
_cell.length_a   1.000
_cell.length_b   1.000
_cell.length_c   1.000
_cell.angle_alpha   90.00
_cell.angle_beta   90.00
_cell.angle_gamma   90.00
#
_symmetry.space_group_name_H-M   'P 1'
#
loop_
_entity.id
_entity.type
_entity.pdbx_description
1 polymer ?
#
loop_
_entity_poly.entity_id
_entity_poly.type
_entity_poly.pdbx_seq_one_letter_code
_entity_poly.pdbx_strand_id
1 'polypeptide(L)'
;LMLVLCVPLISAATGSGCPTGKELQGNTCVSCFSGTYSLGGNCGSSACPGCTPCQAGTYQSGSGMSSCDQCLGGTSSPSVSASSCSKCSPGTFSATAATTCTFCLAGKFNSANGRSLSEGEGMLNR
;
A
#
# COMPACT_ATOMS: atom_id res chain seq x y z
N LEU A 1 40.11 38.97 22.57
CA LEU A 1 40.29 38.50 21.17
C LEU A 1 40.10 36.98 21.13
N MET A 2 38.86 36.50 21.24
CA MET A 2 38.54 35.09 21.02
C MET A 2 37.67 35.00 19.78
N LEU A 3 38.25 34.41 18.74
CA LEU A 3 37.69 34.24 17.42
C LEU A 3 36.53 33.25 17.53
N VAL A 4 35.31 33.76 17.69
CA VAL A 4 34.09 32.99 17.48
C VAL A 4 34.07 32.64 16.00
N LEU A 5 34.56 31.45 15.66
CA LEU A 5 34.40 30.89 14.33
C LEU A 5 32.90 30.74 14.09
N CYS A 6 32.33 31.67 13.33
CA CYS A 6 31.15 31.44 12.50
C CYS A 6 31.49 30.31 11.53
N VAL A 7 31.51 29.08 12.02
CA VAL A 7 31.32 27.92 11.15
C VAL A 7 29.93 28.12 10.58
N PRO A 8 29.79 28.31 9.25
CA PRO A 8 28.47 28.45 8.66
C PRO A 8 27.65 27.22 9.06
N LEU A 9 26.36 27.41 9.33
CA LEU A 9 25.37 26.33 9.44
C LEU A 9 25.18 25.62 8.09
N ILE A 10 26.27 25.18 7.46
CA ILE A 10 26.25 24.19 6.40
C ILE A 10 25.84 22.90 7.08
N SER A 11 24.53 22.71 7.11
CA SER A 11 23.84 21.45 7.24
C SER A 11 24.64 20.41 6.46
N ALA A 12 25.50 19.66 7.15
CA ALA A 12 26.17 18.53 6.57
C ALA A 12 25.09 17.49 6.30
N ALA A 13 24.51 17.55 5.10
CA ALA A 13 23.87 16.41 4.47
C ALA A 13 24.98 15.39 4.13
N THR A 14 25.60 14.82 5.16
CA THR A 14 26.41 13.60 5.06
C THR A 14 25.62 12.39 5.52
N GLY A 15 24.32 12.54 5.77
CA GLY A 15 23.39 11.42 5.88
C GLY A 15 22.88 11.09 4.49
N SER A 16 23.37 10.00 3.90
CA SER A 16 22.98 9.49 2.57
C SER A 16 21.52 9.00 2.52
N GLY A 17 20.61 9.53 3.33
CA GLY A 17 19.23 9.06 3.47
C GLY A 17 18.22 9.78 2.60
N CYS A 18 17.06 9.13 2.42
CA CYS A 18 15.90 9.74 1.77
C CYS A 18 14.73 9.85 2.74
N PRO A 19 13.88 10.89 2.61
CA PRO A 19 12.68 11.02 3.43
C PRO A 19 11.66 9.93 3.10
N THR A 20 10.64 9.80 3.94
CA THR A 20 9.52 8.87 3.73
C THR A 20 8.94 8.98 2.31
N GLY A 21 8.62 7.83 1.74
CA GLY A 21 8.12 7.70 0.38
C GLY A 21 9.17 7.85 -0.72
N LYS A 22 10.45 8.00 -0.37
CA LYS A 22 11.54 8.07 -1.34
C LYS A 22 12.57 6.97 -1.13
N GLU A 23 13.21 6.57 -2.22
CA GLU A 23 14.40 5.71 -2.22
C GLU A 23 15.58 6.43 -2.86
N LEU A 24 16.79 6.00 -2.52
CA LEU A 24 18.00 6.53 -3.11
C LEU A 24 18.30 5.79 -4.42
N GLN A 25 18.23 6.49 -5.55
CA GLN A 25 18.76 6.03 -6.81
C GLN A 25 20.03 6.84 -7.14
N GLY A 26 21.19 6.20 -6.98
CA GLY A 26 22.50 6.85 -7.07
C GLY A 26 22.72 7.81 -5.90
N ASN A 27 22.63 9.11 -6.17
CA ASN A 27 22.76 10.19 -5.19
C ASN A 27 21.48 11.04 -5.08
N THR A 28 20.38 10.60 -5.70
CA THR A 28 19.13 11.36 -5.76
C THR A 28 17.99 10.59 -5.12
N CYS A 29 17.15 11.30 -4.35
CA CYS A 29 15.96 10.72 -3.75
C CYS A 29 14.79 10.77 -4.73
N VAL A 30 14.41 9.60 -5.24
CA VAL A 30 13.28 9.43 -6.14
C VAL A 30 12.05 8.95 -5.37
N SER A 31 10.87 9.35 -5.82
CA SER A 31 9.61 8.92 -5.18
C SER A 31 9.31 7.46 -5.51
N CYS A 32 8.89 6.70 -4.51
CA CYS A 32 8.37 5.35 -4.69
C CYS A 32 7.18 5.35 -5.66
N PHE A 33 7.18 4.42 -6.60
CA PHE A 33 6.08 4.24 -7.54
C PHE A 33 4.83 3.68 -6.84
N SER A 34 3.68 3.75 -7.52
CA SER A 34 2.44 3.20 -6.99
C SER A 34 2.56 1.72 -6.66
N GLY A 35 1.92 1.31 -5.58
CA GLY A 35 2.06 -0.03 -5.01
C GLY A 35 3.32 -0.22 -4.17
N THR A 36 4.12 0.82 -3.93
CA THR A 36 5.30 0.73 -3.06
C THR A 36 5.37 1.91 -2.08
N TYR A 37 6.02 1.69 -0.94
CA TYR A 37 6.17 2.70 0.11
C TYR A 37 7.56 2.66 0.71
N SER A 38 7.98 3.75 1.35
CA SER A 38 9.22 3.77 2.12
C SER A 38 9.00 4.54 3.42
N LEU A 39 9.49 4.01 4.54
CA LEU A 39 9.51 4.76 5.80
C LEU A 39 10.61 5.82 5.83
N GLY A 40 11.38 5.96 4.74
CA GLY A 40 12.56 6.80 4.71
C GLY A 40 13.60 6.33 5.70
N GLY A 41 14.73 7.02 5.72
CA GLY A 41 15.79 6.72 6.67
C GLY A 41 17.15 7.07 6.13
N ASN A 42 18.11 7.08 7.04
CA ASN A 42 19.50 7.30 6.71
C ASN A 42 20.10 6.03 6.12
N CYS A 43 20.72 6.15 4.96
CA CYS A 43 21.60 5.10 4.48
C CYS A 43 22.91 5.23 5.26
N GLY A 44 23.05 4.40 6.30
CA GLY A 44 24.31 4.25 7.03
C GLY A 44 25.32 3.44 6.21
N SER A 45 26.05 2.55 6.87
CA SER A 45 26.96 1.58 6.23
C SER A 45 26.23 0.42 5.53
N SER A 46 24.90 0.39 5.61
CA SER A 46 24.02 -0.65 5.07
C SER A 46 23.22 -0.12 3.88
N ALA A 47 22.64 -1.04 3.08
CA ALA A 47 21.79 -0.67 1.96
C ALA A 47 20.70 0.34 2.36
N CYS A 48 20.44 1.30 1.48
CA CYS A 48 19.40 2.31 1.69
C CYS A 48 18.02 1.68 1.90
N PRO A 49 17.14 2.33 2.70
CA PRO A 49 15.72 2.00 2.69
C PRO A 49 15.17 2.20 1.27
N GLY A 50 14.88 1.10 0.59
CA GLY A 50 14.28 1.09 -0.73
C GLY A 50 12.75 1.13 -0.66
N CYS A 51 12.11 1.25 -1.82
CA CYS A 51 10.66 1.15 -1.91
C CYS A 51 10.20 -0.29 -1.65
N THR A 52 9.46 -0.47 -0.57
CA THR A 52 8.89 -1.75 -0.15
C THR A 52 7.54 -1.97 -0.83
N PRO A 53 7.29 -3.16 -1.41
CA PRO A 53 6.01 -3.44 -2.05
C PRO A 53 4.87 -3.54 -1.04
N CYS A 54 3.71 -2.98 -1.41
CA CYS A 54 2.46 -3.22 -0.71
C CYS A 54 2.15 -4.71 -0.71
N GLN A 55 1.82 -5.25 0.46
CA GLN A 55 1.43 -6.66 0.56
C GLN A 55 0.03 -6.87 0.00
N ALA A 56 -0.28 -8.12 -0.37
CA ALA A 56 -1.63 -8.48 -0.78
C ALA A 56 -2.66 -8.05 0.28
N GLY A 57 -3.83 -7.59 -0.17
CA GLY A 57 -4.85 -6.98 0.67
C GLY A 57 -4.61 -5.49 0.98
N THR A 58 -3.46 -4.95 0.58
CA THR A 58 -3.17 -3.50 0.64
C THR A 58 -2.89 -2.96 -0.75
N TYR A 59 -3.02 -1.65 -0.89
CA TYR A 59 -2.75 -0.93 -2.13
C TYR A 59 -2.18 0.44 -1.83
N GLN A 60 -1.59 1.06 -2.84
CA GLN A 60 -1.12 2.43 -2.73
C GLN A 60 -1.19 3.09 -4.11
N SER A 61 -2.03 4.11 -4.26
CA SER A 61 -2.40 4.67 -5.58
C SER A 61 -1.47 5.75 -6.12
N GLY A 62 -0.94 6.60 -5.24
CA GLY A 62 -0.02 7.70 -5.60
C GLY A 62 1.44 7.27 -5.73
N SER A 63 2.35 8.23 -5.84
CA SER A 63 3.79 8.00 -5.64
C SER A 63 4.26 8.75 -4.39
N GLY A 64 5.39 8.36 -3.82
CA GLY A 64 5.94 9.10 -2.68
C GLY A 64 5.27 8.80 -1.33
N MET A 65 4.61 7.66 -1.18
CA MET A 65 3.84 7.35 0.03
C MET A 65 4.66 6.59 1.08
N SER A 66 4.31 6.83 2.35
CA SER A 66 4.98 6.23 3.51
C SER A 66 4.34 4.95 3.99
N SER A 67 3.19 4.56 3.43
CA SER A 67 2.42 3.38 3.82
C SER A 67 1.48 2.94 2.70
N CYS A 68 0.99 1.70 2.81
CA CYS A 68 -0.07 1.17 1.97
C CYS A 68 -1.41 1.22 2.71
N ASP A 69 -2.47 1.56 1.99
CA ASP A 69 -3.84 1.54 2.49
C ASP A 69 -4.44 0.14 2.37
N GLN A 70 -5.33 -0.21 3.28
CA GLN A 70 -6.03 -1.49 3.22
C GLN A 70 -7.13 -1.47 2.15
N CYS A 71 -7.31 -2.58 1.44
CA CYS A 71 -8.50 -2.77 0.62
C CYS A 71 -9.74 -2.80 1.50
N LEU A 72 -10.71 -1.93 1.23
CA LEU A 72 -11.97 -1.91 1.97
C LEU A 72 -12.82 -3.13 1.63
N GLY A 73 -13.75 -3.48 2.52
CA GLY A 73 -14.69 -4.58 2.28
C GLY A 73 -15.44 -4.44 0.95
N GLY A 74 -15.60 -5.56 0.25
CA GLY A 74 -16.10 -5.60 -1.13
C GLY A 74 -15.03 -5.34 -2.20
N THR A 75 -13.78 -5.08 -1.80
CA THR A 75 -12.61 -5.06 -2.69
C THR A 75 -11.51 -6.00 -2.20
N SER A 76 -10.65 -6.45 -3.11
CA SER A 76 -9.52 -7.32 -2.80
C SER A 76 -8.29 -6.96 -3.62
N SER A 77 -7.11 -7.28 -3.09
CA SER A 77 -5.84 -7.14 -3.81
C SER A 77 -5.07 -8.47 -3.68
N PRO A 78 -5.12 -9.33 -4.71
CA PRO A 78 -4.47 -10.64 -4.64
C PRO A 78 -2.95 -10.57 -4.78
N SER A 79 -2.43 -9.49 -5.37
CA SER A 79 -1.04 -9.35 -5.74
C SER A 79 -0.33 -8.36 -4.82
N VAL A 80 0.98 -8.59 -4.62
CA VAL A 80 1.86 -7.57 -4.06
C VAL A 80 2.03 -6.41 -5.04
N SER A 81 2.44 -5.25 -4.54
CA SER A 81 2.62 -4.02 -5.31
C SER A 81 1.36 -3.50 -5.99
N ALA A 82 0.20 -3.73 -5.40
CA ALA A 82 -1.05 -3.25 -5.98
C ALA A 82 -1.17 -1.72 -5.89
N SER A 83 -1.50 -1.08 -7.01
CA SER A 83 -1.80 0.35 -7.07
C SER A 83 -3.27 0.66 -6.79
N SER A 84 -4.13 -0.35 -6.80
CA SER A 84 -5.56 -0.25 -6.50
C SER A 84 -6.13 -1.60 -6.05
N CYS A 85 -7.27 -1.55 -5.37
CA CYS A 85 -8.03 -2.76 -5.03
C CYS A 85 -9.06 -3.07 -6.11
N SER A 86 -9.19 -4.35 -6.44
CA SER A 86 -10.18 -4.85 -7.39
C SER A 86 -11.51 -5.08 -6.68
N LYS A 87 -12.60 -4.57 -7.26
CA LYS A 87 -13.95 -4.85 -6.75
C LYS A 87 -14.28 -6.34 -6.88
N CYS A 88 -14.93 -6.87 -5.87
CA CYS A 88 -15.48 -8.21 -5.92
C CYS A 88 -16.67 -8.27 -6.88
N SER A 89 -16.71 -9.33 -7.69
CA SER A 89 -17.81 -9.60 -8.63
C SER A 89 -19.13 -9.80 -7.87
N PRO A 90 -20.28 -9.51 -8.50
CA PRO A 90 -21.59 -9.81 -7.92
C PRO A 90 -21.66 -11.27 -7.43
N GLY A 91 -22.27 -11.49 -6.26
CA GLY A 91 -22.34 -12.81 -5.61
C GLY A 91 -21.10 -13.18 -4.78
N THR A 92 -20.11 -12.30 -4.70
CA THR A 92 -18.93 -12.46 -3.84
C THR A 92 -18.77 -11.27 -2.88
N PHE A 93 -18.15 -11.51 -1.73
CA PHE A 93 -17.82 -10.52 -0.73
C PHE A 93 -16.35 -10.62 -0.31
N SER A 94 -15.82 -9.56 0.28
CA SER A 94 -14.48 -9.58 0.88
C SER A 94 -14.48 -8.74 2.16
N ALA A 95 -13.66 -9.15 3.12
CA ALA A 95 -13.39 -8.37 4.32
C ALA A 95 -12.37 -7.25 4.03
N THR A 96 -12.18 -6.33 4.98
CA THR A 96 -11.08 -5.37 4.92
C THR A 96 -9.74 -6.12 4.87
N ALA A 97 -8.81 -5.62 4.07
CA ALA A 97 -7.51 -6.21 3.78
C ALA A 97 -7.56 -7.63 3.17
N ALA A 98 -8.66 -7.97 2.49
CA ALA A 98 -8.78 -9.26 1.82
C ALA A 98 -7.91 -9.35 0.57
N THR A 99 -7.30 -10.53 0.38
CA THR A 99 -6.54 -10.87 -0.82
C THR A 99 -7.43 -11.52 -1.89
N THR A 100 -8.59 -12.02 -1.51
CA THR A 100 -9.52 -12.72 -2.39
C THR A 100 -10.97 -12.34 -2.10
N CYS A 101 -11.83 -12.50 -3.12
CA CYS A 101 -13.27 -12.42 -2.97
C CYS A 101 -13.83 -13.81 -2.68
N THR A 102 -14.63 -13.93 -1.64
CA THR A 102 -15.27 -15.16 -1.21
C THR A 102 -16.71 -15.20 -1.72
N PHE A 103 -17.18 -16.34 -2.23
CA PHE A 103 -18.58 -16.48 -2.63
C PHE A 103 -19.51 -16.31 -1.42
N CYS A 104 -20.61 -15.61 -1.64
CA CYS A 104 -21.73 -15.65 -0.71
C CYS A 104 -22.35 -17.06 -0.79
N LEU A 105 -22.19 -17.87 0.27
CA LEU A 105 -22.92 -19.13 0.38
C LEU A 105 -24.43 -18.83 0.35
N ALA A 106 -25.19 -19.61 -0.43
CA ALA A 106 -26.65 -19.50 -0.46
C ALA A 106 -27.20 -19.52 0.98
N GLY A 107 -27.97 -18.48 1.34
CA GLY A 107 -28.57 -18.33 2.68
C GLY A 107 -27.72 -17.61 3.73
N LYS A 108 -26.49 -17.15 3.44
CA LYS A 108 -25.71 -16.30 4.36
C LYS A 108 -25.71 -14.83 3.92
N PHE A 109 -26.53 -14.05 4.61
CA PHE A 109 -26.63 -12.60 4.48
C PHE A 109 -25.32 -11.92 4.94
N ASN A 110 -24.81 -10.97 4.16
CA ASN A 110 -23.87 -9.97 4.68
C ASN A 110 -24.69 -8.75 5.11
N SER A 111 -24.94 -8.61 6.41
CA SER A 111 -25.77 -7.53 6.98
C SER A 111 -25.18 -6.11 6.82
N ALA A 112 -24.03 -5.94 6.15
CA ALA A 112 -23.39 -4.62 6.04
C ALA A 112 -23.96 -3.72 4.92
N ASN A 113 -24.62 -4.25 3.88
CA ASN A 113 -24.96 -3.42 2.71
C ASN A 113 -26.31 -3.65 2.02
N GLY A 114 -27.27 -4.35 2.63
CA GLY A 114 -28.69 -4.29 2.21
C GLY A 114 -29.00 -4.57 0.73
N ARG A 115 -28.10 -5.22 -0.02
CA ARG A 115 -28.37 -5.68 -1.38
C ARG A 115 -28.62 -7.17 -1.34
N SER A 116 -29.90 -7.51 -1.13
CA SER A 116 -30.47 -8.75 -1.60
C SER A 116 -30.23 -8.82 -3.11
N LEU A 117 -29.36 -9.74 -3.55
CA LEU A 117 -29.48 -10.23 -4.92
C LEU A 117 -30.78 -11.04 -4.92
N SER A 118 -31.86 -10.39 -5.35
CA SER A 118 -33.09 -11.05 -5.74
C SER A 118 -32.73 -12.14 -6.75
N GLU A 119 -33.10 -13.36 -6.39
CA GLU A 119 -33.39 -14.52 -7.23
C GLU A 119 -32.76 -14.53 -8.64
N GLY A 120 -31.70 -15.33 -8.77
CA GLY A 120 -31.26 -15.88 -10.05
C GLY A 120 -31.21 -17.40 -9.91
N GLU A 121 -32.26 -18.05 -10.41
CA GLU A 121 -32.47 -19.49 -10.50
C GLU A 121 -31.24 -20.30 -10.93
N GLY A 122 -31.06 -21.46 -10.30
CA GLY A 122 -30.54 -22.66 -10.96
C GLY A 122 -29.04 -22.89 -10.92
N MET A 123 -28.58 -23.67 -9.94
CA MET A 123 -27.69 -24.81 -10.18
C MET A 123 -28.00 -25.93 -9.17
N LEU A 124 -29.22 -26.47 -9.25
CA LEU A 124 -29.41 -27.89 -9.02
C LEU A 124 -29.42 -28.52 -10.42
N ASN A 125 -28.38 -29.23 -10.81
CA ASN A 125 -28.57 -30.30 -11.77
C ASN A 125 -27.86 -31.54 -11.26
N ARG A 126 -28.72 -32.53 -10.99
CA ARG A 126 -28.41 -33.94 -10.79
C ARG A 126 -27.63 -34.50 -11.96
#